data_AF-A0A6J1Q1W2-F1
#
_entry.id   AF-A0A6J1Q1W2-F1
#
_cell.length_a   1.000
_cell.length_b   1.000
_cell.length_c   1.000
_cell.angle_alpha   90.00
_cell.angle_beta   90.00
_cell.angle_gamma   90.00
#
_symmetry.space_group_name_H-M   'P 1'
#
loop_
_entity.id
_entity.type
_entity.pdbx_description
1 polymer ?
#
loop_
_entity_poly.entity_id
_entity_poly.type
_entity_poly.pdbx_seq_one_letter_code
_entity_poly.pdbx_strand_id
1 'polypeptide(L)'
;MRTGGMLDGREFGKRVRRVLDGNYSYRKILLIILVCGGLLLYFGPPFAQWLFTSSREPIETFEDHCMNERLASFYFDAVEYNVNILHNPPMKNEHSYLPYIGNGVFGVPVSPEAWLYIKHRRALLLPVQWQPLISHSIPKDSAYREATVVHFTNGIVYKYQCLREGYHIEFQYYAHRGFDGILVQTVKVSNPFSLSQEVSLKPQESTHWSNSHIEPIRIQVDGLNHDYSFVSGFISAPNSNKIIVVSIIYKVPPKTVQVKARSSVKLEFLSSIQYSEPISFEQYHVERDTTKKRAIDLMKKAISRQQRSLREEHINLWQSYWYTSLRISDSKADGAINGHKINSTMYYVLSQVSRSVQDVEKNVAMNEGCYRGHHTMDAPRLWKDTSTIDAVNEIVEAWLITLEKQGCHHLVTGGPAAVQQAIVLSLGSLRFSNQHLEFNIDPQYLHRDYLFRYVIIDYKVNIIKSTILKIKNTSYKLAEQSEQNRF
;
A
#
# COMPACT_ATOMS: atom_id res chain seq x y z
N MET A 1 83.11 -18.95 -4.09
CA MET A 1 82.78 -20.18 -4.85
C MET A 1 81.80 -19.82 -5.97
N ARG A 2 82.12 -20.30 -7.18
CA ARG A 2 81.44 -20.31 -8.51
C ARG A 2 79.93 -19.99 -8.54
N THR A 3 79.28 -19.40 -9.56
CA THR A 3 79.47 -19.11 -11.02
C THR A 3 78.14 -18.45 -11.45
N GLY A 4 77.91 -17.69 -12.52
CA GLY A 4 78.64 -17.34 -13.73
C GLY A 4 77.67 -16.62 -14.69
N GLY A 5 78.16 -16.21 -15.87
CA GLY A 5 77.35 -16.04 -17.08
C GLY A 5 76.65 -14.69 -17.31
N MET A 6 77.43 -13.65 -17.63
CA MET A 6 76.90 -12.42 -18.23
C MET A 6 76.53 -12.72 -19.70
N LEU A 7 75.24 -12.88 -19.98
CA LEU A 7 74.71 -13.04 -21.33
C LEU A 7 74.82 -11.69 -22.07
N ASP A 8 75.73 -11.62 -23.05
CA ASP A 8 75.97 -10.46 -23.89
C ASP A 8 74.74 -10.20 -24.81
N GLY A 9 73.95 -9.18 -24.49
CA GLY A 9 72.72 -8.82 -25.22
C GLY A 9 72.94 -8.51 -26.70
N ARG A 10 74.18 -8.20 -27.11
CA ARG A 10 74.55 -8.04 -28.53
C ARG A 10 74.58 -9.37 -29.29
N GLU A 11 74.88 -10.50 -28.64
CA GLU A 11 74.79 -11.83 -29.27
C GLU A 11 73.34 -12.29 -29.42
N PHE A 12 72.48 -11.98 -28.43
CA PHE A 12 71.07 -12.32 -28.49
C PHE A 12 70.35 -11.56 -29.61
N GLY A 13 70.61 -10.25 -29.75
CA GLY A 13 70.07 -9.45 -30.85
C GLY A 13 70.52 -9.94 -32.24
N LYS A 14 71.77 -10.41 -32.37
CA LYS A 14 72.28 -10.99 -33.62
C LYS A 14 71.68 -12.38 -33.93
N ARG A 15 71.29 -13.16 -32.91
CA ARG A 15 70.56 -14.44 -33.08
C ARG A 15 69.12 -14.21 -33.48
N VAL A 16 68.44 -13.24 -32.89
CA VAL A 16 67.04 -12.92 -33.22
C VAL A 16 66.91 -12.39 -34.64
N ARG A 17 67.83 -11.52 -35.09
CA ARG A 17 67.82 -11.02 -36.48
C ARG A 17 68.08 -12.14 -37.51
N ARG A 18 68.95 -13.12 -37.21
CA ARG A 18 69.18 -14.31 -38.06
C ARG A 18 68.00 -15.27 -38.14
N VAL A 19 67.10 -15.26 -37.15
CA VAL A 19 65.87 -16.08 -37.17
C VAL A 19 64.75 -15.39 -37.98
N LEU A 20 64.75 -14.05 -38.03
CA LEU A 20 63.77 -13.24 -38.77
C LEU A 20 64.08 -13.11 -40.27
N ASP A 21 65.35 -13.15 -40.69
CA ASP A 21 65.75 -13.02 -42.11
C ASP A 21 65.71 -14.36 -42.89
N GLY A 22 65.28 -15.46 -42.25
CA GLY A 22 65.17 -16.77 -42.88
C GLY A 22 63.76 -17.01 -43.41
N ASN A 23 63.66 -17.31 -44.72
CA ASN A 23 62.42 -17.64 -45.45
C ASN A 23 61.39 -18.38 -44.57
N TYR A 24 60.37 -17.66 -44.08
CA TYR A 24 59.40 -18.18 -43.12
C TYR A 24 58.55 -19.25 -43.79
N SER A 25 58.92 -20.52 -43.59
CA SER A 25 58.07 -21.65 -43.98
C SER A 25 56.72 -21.55 -43.25
N TYR A 26 55.61 -21.76 -43.98
CA TYR A 26 54.24 -21.72 -43.46
C TYR A 26 54.05 -22.49 -42.13
N ARG A 27 54.83 -23.55 -41.89
CA ARG A 27 54.81 -24.32 -40.64
C ARG A 27 55.28 -23.52 -39.41
N LYS A 28 56.26 -22.62 -39.56
CA LYS A 28 56.76 -21.78 -38.47
C LYS A 28 55.81 -20.64 -38.14
N ILE A 29 55.17 -20.06 -39.16
CA ILE A 29 54.11 -19.04 -38.96
C ILE A 29 52.92 -19.67 -38.23
N LEU A 30 52.51 -20.88 -38.63
CA LEU A 30 51.40 -21.60 -37.97
C LEU A 30 51.70 -21.91 -36.50
N LEU A 31 52.94 -22.26 -36.16
CA LEU A 31 53.38 -22.47 -34.78
C LEU A 31 53.32 -21.18 -33.96
N ILE A 32 53.74 -20.04 -34.53
CA ILE A 32 53.66 -18.74 -33.87
C ILE A 32 52.18 -18.34 -33.67
N ILE A 33 51.32 -18.56 -34.67
CA ILE A 33 49.88 -18.29 -34.56
C ILE A 33 49.24 -19.18 -33.49
N LEU A 34 49.62 -20.45 -33.38
CA LEU A 34 49.12 -21.36 -32.34
C LEU A 34 49.57 -20.93 -30.94
N VAL A 35 50.83 -20.51 -30.78
CA VAL A 35 51.33 -20.04 -29.48
C VAL A 35 50.69 -18.71 -29.10
N CYS A 36 50.61 -17.75 -30.01
CA CYS A 36 49.93 -16.47 -29.79
C CYS A 36 48.42 -16.67 -29.57
N GLY A 37 47.78 -17.58 -30.30
CA GLY A 37 46.37 -17.95 -30.14
C GLY A 37 46.10 -18.63 -28.80
N GLY A 38 46.99 -19.52 -28.35
CA GLY A 38 46.91 -20.13 -27.02
C GLY A 38 47.09 -19.11 -25.90
N LEU A 39 48.03 -18.18 -26.05
CA LEU A 39 48.22 -17.07 -25.10
C LEU A 39 47.02 -16.11 -25.08
N LEU A 40 46.44 -15.79 -26.23
CA LEU A 40 45.21 -14.99 -26.32
C LEU A 40 44.00 -15.73 -25.74
N LEU A 41 43.87 -17.04 -25.92
CA LEU A 41 42.77 -17.78 -25.32
C LEU A 41 42.91 -17.93 -23.80
N TYR A 42 44.14 -18.02 -23.29
CA TYR A 42 44.39 -18.18 -21.86
C TYR A 42 44.42 -16.85 -21.10
N PHE A 43 45.12 -15.84 -21.62
CA PHE A 43 45.26 -14.52 -20.99
C PHE A 43 44.33 -13.46 -21.55
N GLY A 44 43.72 -13.69 -22.72
CA GLY A 44 42.77 -12.74 -23.32
C GLY A 44 41.48 -12.58 -22.53
N PRO A 45 40.82 -13.64 -22.00
CA PRO A 45 39.60 -13.44 -21.23
C PRO A 45 39.80 -12.60 -19.96
N PRO A 46 40.84 -12.83 -19.11
CA PRO A 46 41.14 -11.96 -17.97
C PRO A 46 41.52 -10.53 -18.38
N PHE A 47 42.30 -10.37 -19.45
CA PHE A 47 42.75 -9.07 -19.93
C PHE A 47 41.63 -8.25 -20.60
N ALA A 48 40.77 -8.91 -21.37
CA ALA A 48 39.57 -8.33 -21.96
C ALA A 48 38.53 -8.01 -20.89
N GLN A 49 38.33 -8.87 -19.88
CA GLN A 49 37.53 -8.53 -18.72
C GLN A 49 38.10 -7.29 -18.02
N TRP A 50 39.41 -7.18 -17.82
CA TRP A 50 40.03 -6.01 -17.19
C TRP A 50 39.92 -4.71 -18.03
N LEU A 51 40.11 -4.77 -19.36
CA LEU A 51 40.01 -3.61 -20.26
C LEU A 51 38.57 -3.17 -20.53
N PHE A 52 37.63 -4.11 -20.62
CA PHE A 52 36.23 -3.85 -20.93
C PHE A 52 35.32 -3.81 -19.68
N THR A 53 35.84 -4.04 -18.47
CA THR A 53 35.16 -3.66 -17.19
C THR A 53 35.30 -2.16 -16.88
N SER A 54 35.28 -1.32 -17.91
CA SER A 54 34.99 0.10 -17.75
C SER A 54 33.51 0.35 -17.40
N SER A 55 32.67 -0.69 -17.49
CA SER A 55 31.33 -0.72 -16.89
C SER A 55 31.39 -1.49 -15.57
N ARG A 56 32.09 -0.96 -14.57
CA ARG A 56 31.75 -1.32 -13.18
C ARG A 56 30.33 -0.82 -12.98
N GLU A 57 29.35 -1.71 -12.89
CA GLU A 57 28.10 -1.37 -12.22
C GLU A 57 28.48 -0.68 -10.91
N PRO A 58 27.96 0.52 -10.62
CA PRO A 58 28.32 1.22 -9.39
C PRO A 58 28.03 0.29 -8.23
N ILE A 59 28.97 0.16 -7.30
CA ILE A 59 28.76 -0.59 -6.04
C ILE A 59 27.44 -0.06 -5.47
N GLU A 60 26.39 -0.89 -5.46
CA GLU A 60 25.09 -0.49 -4.93
C GLU A 60 25.32 0.03 -3.51
N THR A 61 24.84 1.24 -3.27
CA THR A 61 24.95 1.84 -1.95
C THR A 61 24.10 1.02 -0.97
N PHE A 62 24.47 1.02 0.31
CA PHE A 62 23.77 0.23 1.33
C PHE A 62 22.26 0.55 1.35
N GLU A 63 21.92 1.82 1.22
CA GLU A 63 20.55 2.32 1.21
C GLU A 63 19.73 1.79 0.01
N ASP A 64 20.34 1.67 -1.17
CA ASP A 64 19.68 1.12 -2.36
C ASP A 64 19.48 -0.40 -2.23
N HIS A 65 20.51 -1.14 -1.79
CA HIS A 65 20.41 -2.58 -1.57
C HIS A 65 19.36 -2.93 -0.49
N CYS A 66 19.39 -2.20 0.63
CA CYS A 66 18.41 -2.31 1.69
C CYS A 66 16.98 -2.09 1.17
N MET A 67 16.78 -1.04 0.36
CA MET A 67 15.46 -0.73 -0.17
C MET A 67 14.95 -1.84 -1.10
N ASN A 68 15.80 -2.30 -2.02
CA ASN A 68 15.47 -3.37 -2.96
C ASN A 68 15.09 -4.67 -2.25
N GLU A 69 15.81 -5.04 -1.19
CA GLU A 69 15.49 -6.23 -0.38
C GLU A 69 14.12 -6.11 0.31
N ARG A 70 13.81 -4.94 0.88
CA ARG A 70 12.51 -4.73 1.57
C ARG A 70 11.33 -4.70 0.60
N LEU A 71 11.54 -4.16 -0.61
CA LEU A 71 10.49 -4.07 -1.62
C LEU A 71 10.30 -5.37 -2.42
N ALA A 72 11.27 -6.28 -2.37
CA ALA A 72 11.27 -7.53 -3.15
C ALA A 72 9.98 -8.35 -3.00
N SER A 73 9.43 -8.44 -1.79
CA SER A 73 8.20 -9.21 -1.53
C SER A 73 6.95 -8.61 -2.19
N PHE A 74 6.98 -7.34 -2.58
CA PHE A 74 5.82 -6.64 -3.13
C PHE A 74 5.81 -6.55 -4.65
N TYR A 75 6.90 -6.90 -5.34
CA TYR A 75 6.97 -6.74 -6.80
C TYR A 75 5.96 -7.59 -7.55
N PHE A 76 5.70 -8.82 -7.11
CA PHE A 76 4.68 -9.67 -7.74
C PHE A 76 3.28 -9.07 -7.56
N ASP A 77 2.95 -8.62 -6.36
CA ASP A 77 1.66 -7.97 -6.09
C ASP A 77 1.50 -6.64 -6.82
N ALA A 78 2.61 -5.90 -7.04
CA ALA A 78 2.60 -4.66 -7.81
C ALA A 78 2.32 -4.92 -9.30
N VAL A 79 2.87 -6.00 -9.88
CA VAL A 79 2.58 -6.43 -11.26
C VAL A 79 1.10 -6.82 -11.42
N GLU A 80 0.48 -7.38 -10.37
CA GLU A 80 -0.95 -7.69 -10.35
C GLU A 80 -1.84 -6.50 -9.95
N TYR A 81 -1.26 -5.31 -9.76
CA TYR A 81 -1.96 -4.10 -9.32
C TYR A 81 -2.62 -4.21 -7.93
N ASN A 82 -2.22 -5.18 -7.10
CA ASN A 82 -2.69 -5.34 -5.72
C ASN A 82 -1.95 -4.41 -4.75
N VAL A 83 -0.80 -3.90 -5.16
CA VAL A 83 0.08 -3.03 -4.39
C VAL A 83 0.49 -1.82 -5.23
N ASN A 84 0.59 -0.66 -4.58
CA ASN A 84 1.28 0.51 -5.13
C ASN A 84 2.56 0.77 -4.34
N ILE A 85 3.69 0.85 -5.03
CA ILE A 85 4.98 1.25 -4.47
C ILE A 85 5.25 2.69 -4.91
N LEU A 86 5.59 3.55 -3.96
CA LEU A 86 5.92 4.95 -4.19
C LEU A 86 7.24 5.28 -3.49
N HIS A 87 8.27 5.59 -4.27
CA HIS A 87 9.54 6.06 -3.72
C HIS A 87 9.47 7.54 -3.35
N ASN A 88 10.37 7.97 -2.46
CA ASN A 88 10.56 9.37 -2.11
C ASN A 88 12.04 9.75 -2.35
N PRO A 89 12.36 10.50 -3.43
CA PRO A 89 11.44 11.02 -4.45
C PRO A 89 10.88 9.92 -5.39
N PRO A 90 9.72 10.15 -6.04
CA PRO A 90 9.10 9.17 -6.94
C PRO A 90 9.98 8.80 -8.14
N MET A 91 9.99 7.51 -8.50
CA MET A 91 10.69 7.03 -9.70
C MET A 91 9.85 7.22 -10.97
N LYS A 92 10.50 7.10 -12.14
CA LYS A 92 9.83 7.19 -13.43
C LYS A 92 8.80 6.06 -13.58
N ASN A 93 7.61 6.40 -14.07
CA ASN A 93 6.46 5.50 -14.26
C ASN A 93 5.77 5.02 -12.96
N GLU A 94 6.09 5.61 -11.81
CA GLU A 94 5.33 5.35 -10.58
C GLU A 94 4.03 6.12 -10.54
N HIS A 95 3.02 5.53 -9.92
CA HIS A 95 1.75 6.19 -9.69
C HIS A 95 1.77 6.90 -8.35
N SER A 96 1.62 8.22 -8.39
CA SER A 96 1.59 9.10 -7.20
C SER A 96 0.25 9.03 -6.46
N TYR A 97 -0.18 7.82 -6.11
CA TYR A 97 -1.36 7.60 -5.28
C TYR A 97 -1.05 7.92 -3.83
N LEU A 98 -1.87 8.74 -3.19
CA LEU A 98 -1.75 9.10 -1.78
C LEU A 98 -1.74 7.83 -0.91
N PRO A 99 -0.64 7.55 -0.17
CA PRO A 99 -0.67 6.54 0.87
C PRO A 99 -1.71 6.93 1.92
N TYR A 100 -2.69 6.05 2.17
CA TYR A 100 -3.85 6.36 2.99
C TYR A 100 -4.30 5.11 3.72
N ILE A 101 -4.79 5.25 4.95
CA ILE A 101 -5.47 4.19 5.69
C ILE A 101 -6.85 4.68 6.14
N GLY A 102 -7.82 3.78 6.17
CA GLY A 102 -9.14 4.10 6.70
C GLY A 102 -10.00 2.86 6.90
N ASN A 103 -11.00 2.99 7.76
CA ASN A 103 -11.98 1.93 8.04
C ASN A 103 -13.44 2.40 7.94
N GLY A 104 -13.65 3.62 7.44
CA GLY A 104 -14.94 4.28 7.32
C GLY A 104 -15.51 4.91 8.59
N VAL A 105 -14.80 4.83 9.72
CA VAL A 105 -15.04 5.68 10.90
C VAL A 105 -14.02 6.82 10.94
N PHE A 106 -12.75 6.49 10.70
CA PHE A 106 -11.70 7.47 10.52
C PHE A 106 -10.74 7.09 9.41
N GLY A 107 -9.95 8.06 8.97
CA GLY A 107 -8.91 7.88 7.97
C GLY A 107 -7.73 8.80 8.18
N VAL A 108 -6.57 8.38 7.70
CA VAL A 108 -5.29 9.07 7.90
C VAL A 108 -4.46 8.93 6.63
N PRO A 109 -4.05 10.03 5.99
CA PRO A 109 -3.01 9.97 4.97
C PRO A 109 -1.67 9.62 5.62
N VAL A 110 -0.88 8.73 5.03
CA VAL A 110 0.42 8.31 5.56
C VAL A 110 1.49 9.31 5.11
N SER A 111 1.53 10.45 5.81
CA SER A 111 2.56 11.47 5.68
C SER A 111 2.92 12.06 7.06
N PRO A 112 4.14 12.60 7.26
CA PRO A 112 4.60 13.04 8.59
C PRO A 112 3.74 14.11 9.26
N GLU A 113 3.05 14.96 8.47
CA GLU A 113 2.25 16.08 8.97
C GLU A 113 0.74 15.83 8.85
N ALA A 114 0.36 14.61 8.49
CA ALA A 114 -1.02 14.23 8.26
C ALA A 114 -1.93 14.42 9.48
N TRP A 115 -3.13 14.93 9.22
CA TRP A 115 -4.22 14.98 10.18
C TRP A 115 -5.11 13.75 10.10
N LEU A 116 -5.81 13.48 11.20
CA LEU A 116 -6.89 12.51 11.25
C LEU A 116 -8.15 13.08 10.58
N TYR A 117 -8.85 12.27 9.80
CA TYR A 117 -10.14 12.62 9.20
C TYR A 117 -11.24 11.73 9.77
N ILE A 118 -12.37 12.32 10.18
CA ILE A 118 -13.54 11.61 10.69
C ILE A 118 -14.73 11.73 9.74
N LYS A 119 -15.69 10.81 9.90
CA LYS A 119 -16.86 10.74 9.03
C LYS A 119 -17.73 11.99 9.13
N HIS A 120 -18.09 12.53 7.97
CA HIS A 120 -19.13 13.53 7.83
C HIS A 120 -19.91 13.30 6.55
N ARG A 121 -21.24 13.19 6.67
CA ARG A 121 -22.12 12.78 5.58
C ARG A 121 -21.70 11.41 5.03
N ARG A 122 -21.14 11.36 3.82
CA ARG A 122 -20.84 10.12 3.07
C ARG A 122 -19.38 9.69 3.14
N ALA A 123 -18.48 10.59 3.49
CA ALA A 123 -17.04 10.40 3.38
C ALA A 123 -16.31 10.88 4.64
N LEU A 124 -15.02 10.59 4.72
CA LEU A 124 -14.11 10.98 5.80
C LEU A 124 -13.57 12.39 5.53
N LEU A 125 -14.44 13.39 5.67
CA LEU A 125 -14.18 14.76 5.21
C LEU A 125 -13.71 15.71 6.31
N LEU A 126 -13.96 15.41 7.58
CA LEU A 126 -13.69 16.36 8.66
C LEU A 126 -12.30 16.19 9.25
N PRO A 127 -11.39 17.17 9.09
CA PRO A 127 -10.09 17.11 9.72
C PRO A 127 -10.20 17.35 11.23
N VAL A 128 -9.56 16.48 12.00
CA VAL A 128 -9.23 16.68 13.40
C VAL A 128 -7.75 17.05 13.43
N GLN A 129 -7.41 18.21 14.02
CA GLN A 129 -6.06 18.79 14.03
C GLN A 129 -5.07 18.04 14.97
N TRP A 130 -5.18 16.71 15.01
CA TRP A 130 -4.30 15.80 15.71
C TRP A 130 -3.49 15.00 14.68
N GLN A 131 -2.18 14.95 14.87
CA GLN A 131 -1.24 14.20 14.03
C GLN A 131 -1.01 12.81 14.64
N PRO A 132 -1.58 11.75 14.05
CA PRO A 132 -1.62 10.44 14.68
C PRO A 132 -0.39 9.59 14.40
N LEU A 133 0.45 9.94 13.42
CA LEU A 133 1.49 9.04 12.93
C LEU A 133 2.81 9.20 13.67
N ILE A 134 3.35 8.07 14.13
CA ILE A 134 4.72 8.01 14.66
C ILE A 134 5.67 7.99 13.48
N SER A 135 6.70 8.84 13.51
CA SER A 135 7.70 8.96 12.46
C SER A 135 9.11 9.08 13.05
N HIS A 136 10.13 8.86 12.23
CA HIS A 136 11.52 9.10 12.60
C HIS A 136 11.97 10.45 12.04
N SER A 137 12.57 11.28 12.88
CA SER A 137 13.18 12.53 12.45
C SER A 137 14.56 12.26 11.88
N ILE A 138 14.67 12.27 10.56
CA ILE A 138 15.94 12.08 9.86
C ILE A 138 16.71 13.41 9.87
N PRO A 139 17.99 13.43 10.30
CA PRO A 139 18.83 14.63 10.21
C PRO A 139 18.96 15.10 8.75
N LYS A 140 19.01 16.43 8.53
CA LYS A 140 19.03 17.01 7.17
C LYS A 140 20.22 16.56 6.31
N ASP A 141 21.33 16.18 6.96
CA ASP A 141 22.56 15.78 6.29
C ASP A 141 22.69 14.27 6.10
N SER A 142 21.73 13.48 6.60
CA SER A 142 21.74 12.02 6.47
C SER A 142 21.29 11.58 5.08
N ALA A 143 22.09 10.72 4.46
CA ALA A 143 21.72 10.08 3.20
C ALA A 143 20.80 8.89 3.48
N TYR A 144 19.60 8.90 2.90
CA TYR A 144 18.64 7.82 3.08
C TYR A 144 17.81 7.57 1.82
N ARG A 145 17.23 6.37 1.75
CA ARG A 145 16.16 6.02 0.80
C ARG A 145 14.88 5.79 1.57
N GLU A 146 13.78 6.22 0.99
CA GLU A 146 12.44 6.01 1.53
C GLU A 146 11.49 5.51 0.44
N ALA A 147 10.65 4.56 0.81
CA ALA A 147 9.55 4.09 -0.04
C ALA A 147 8.32 3.79 0.82
N THR A 148 7.14 4.02 0.25
CA THR A 148 5.86 3.70 0.85
C THR A 148 5.12 2.70 -0.02
N VAL A 149 4.59 1.67 0.60
CA VAL A 149 3.87 0.58 -0.07
C VAL A 149 2.45 0.55 0.46
N VAL A 150 1.48 0.75 -0.43
CA VAL A 150 0.05 0.62 -0.12
C VAL A 150 -0.42 -0.71 -0.66
N HIS A 151 -0.85 -1.60 0.23
CA HIS A 151 -1.34 -2.90 -0.18
C HIS A 151 -2.88 -2.92 -0.14
N PHE A 152 -3.48 -2.85 -1.33
CA PHE A 152 -4.90 -2.60 -1.50
C PHE A 152 -5.78 -3.73 -0.98
N THR A 153 -5.34 -4.98 -1.14
CA THR A 153 -6.13 -6.17 -0.77
C THR A 153 -5.99 -6.58 0.69
N ASN A 154 -5.05 -6.02 1.45
CA ASN A 154 -4.89 -6.32 2.88
C ASN A 154 -5.16 -5.13 3.81
N GLY A 155 -5.29 -3.91 3.26
CA GLY A 155 -5.65 -2.72 4.05
C GLY A 155 -4.48 -2.04 4.77
N ILE A 156 -3.24 -2.46 4.51
CA ILE A 156 -2.05 -2.04 5.27
C ILE A 156 -1.15 -1.16 4.41
N VAL A 157 -0.64 -0.09 5.02
CA VAL A 157 0.42 0.74 4.45
C VAL A 157 1.73 0.48 5.18
N TYR A 158 2.78 0.25 4.41
CA TYR A 158 4.15 0.08 4.90
C TYR A 158 4.98 1.28 4.48
N LYS A 159 5.86 1.75 5.36
CA LYS A 159 6.85 2.77 5.05
C LYS A 159 8.22 2.27 5.45
N TYR A 160 9.14 2.27 4.50
CA TYR A 160 10.52 1.81 4.67
C TYR A 160 11.47 3.00 4.60
N GLN A 161 12.40 3.08 5.54
CA GLN A 161 13.48 4.05 5.55
C GLN A 161 14.79 3.30 5.72
N CYS A 162 15.66 3.35 4.71
CA CYS A 162 16.99 2.77 4.75
C CYS A 162 18.02 3.90 4.83
N LEU A 163 18.76 3.95 5.94
CA LEU A 163 19.71 5.03 6.23
C LEU A 163 21.14 4.55 6.01
N ARG A 164 21.97 5.38 5.41
CA ARG A 164 23.37 5.06 5.10
C ARG A 164 24.23 4.84 6.34
N GLU A 165 23.81 5.41 7.47
CA GLU A 165 24.32 5.16 8.82
C GLU A 165 24.18 3.69 9.25
N GLY A 166 23.51 2.87 8.44
CA GLY A 166 23.60 1.43 8.52
C GLY A 166 22.39 0.74 9.13
N TYR A 167 21.31 1.46 9.37
CA TYR A 167 20.08 0.89 9.90
C TYR A 167 18.89 1.18 9.03
N HIS A 168 17.83 0.44 9.27
CA HIS A 168 16.56 0.68 8.61
C HIS A 168 15.42 0.66 9.61
N ILE A 169 14.38 1.38 9.24
CA ILE A 169 13.13 1.47 9.97
C ILE A 169 12.01 1.03 9.06
N GLU A 170 11.20 0.10 9.57
CA GLU A 170 9.97 -0.37 8.93
C GLU A 170 8.80 0.14 9.77
N PHE A 171 7.92 0.93 9.16
CA PHE A 171 6.65 1.31 9.74
C PHE A 171 5.52 0.54 9.07
N GLN A 172 4.53 0.14 9.86
CA GLN A 172 3.30 -0.45 9.38
C GLN A 172 2.12 0.29 10.00
N TYR A 173 1.16 0.72 9.18
CA TYR A 173 -0.01 1.47 9.61
C TYR A 173 -1.28 0.82 9.07
N TYR A 174 -2.30 0.69 9.91
CA TYR A 174 -3.64 0.32 9.45
C TYR A 174 -4.73 0.75 10.44
N ALA A 175 -5.89 1.12 9.89
CA ALA A 175 -7.12 1.32 10.66
C ALA A 175 -7.84 -0.04 10.79
N HIS A 176 -8.01 -0.53 12.02
CA HIS A 176 -8.53 -1.87 12.24
C HIS A 176 -9.98 -1.99 11.73
N ARG A 177 -10.32 -3.10 11.04
CA ARG A 177 -11.64 -3.31 10.42
C ARG A 177 -12.66 -4.01 11.31
N GLY A 178 -12.19 -4.73 12.31
CA GLY A 178 -13.05 -5.33 13.35
C GLY A 178 -13.21 -4.45 14.60
N PHE A 179 -12.38 -3.42 14.74
CA PHE A 179 -12.35 -2.51 15.89
C PHE A 179 -12.32 -1.11 15.33
N ASP A 180 -13.49 -0.59 14.96
CA ASP A 180 -13.62 0.57 14.08
C ASP A 180 -13.03 1.88 14.64
N GLY A 181 -12.71 1.93 15.93
CA GLY A 181 -11.99 3.06 16.55
C GLY A 181 -10.51 2.82 16.81
N ILE A 182 -9.91 1.71 16.36
CA ILE A 182 -8.51 1.38 16.67
C ILE A 182 -7.59 1.64 15.47
N LEU A 183 -6.61 2.51 15.68
CA LEU A 183 -5.43 2.67 14.82
C LEU A 183 -4.29 1.83 15.38
N VAL A 184 -3.67 1.01 14.52
CA VAL A 184 -2.49 0.22 14.87
C VAL A 184 -1.29 0.73 14.09
N GLN A 185 -0.19 0.96 14.82
CA GLN A 185 1.09 1.37 14.26
C GLN A 185 2.19 0.46 14.80
N THR A 186 2.99 -0.11 13.91
CA THR A 186 4.16 -0.90 14.29
C THR A 186 5.41 -0.22 13.78
N VAL A 187 6.38 -0.04 14.66
CA VAL A 187 7.71 0.50 14.33
C VAL A 187 8.72 -0.59 14.59
N LYS A 188 9.43 -1.03 13.56
CA LYS A 188 10.54 -1.97 13.68
C LYS A 188 11.82 -1.29 13.24
N VAL A 189 12.77 -1.20 14.17
CA VAL A 189 14.10 -0.65 13.92
C VAL A 189 15.09 -1.80 13.92
N SER A 190 15.86 -1.95 12.85
CA SER A 190 16.84 -3.02 12.71
C SER A 190 18.23 -2.45 12.50
N ASN A 191 19.17 -2.91 13.31
CA ASN A 191 20.57 -2.53 13.27
C ASN A 191 21.45 -3.75 12.92
N PRO A 192 21.83 -3.94 11.65
CA PRO A 192 22.73 -5.01 11.23
C PRO A 192 24.21 -4.78 11.63
N PHE A 193 24.57 -3.60 12.14
CA PHE A 193 25.97 -3.24 12.42
C PHE A 193 26.44 -3.76 13.79
N SER A 194 27.76 -3.69 14.00
CA SER A 194 28.44 -4.16 15.22
C SER A 194 28.35 -3.20 16.40
N LEU A 195 27.88 -1.97 16.20
CA LEU A 195 27.72 -0.97 17.25
C LEU A 195 26.24 -0.74 17.53
N SER A 196 25.90 -0.47 18.79
CA SER A 196 24.55 -0.06 19.17
C SER A 196 24.22 1.31 18.58
N GLN A 197 22.94 1.54 18.29
CA GLN A 197 22.45 2.79 17.74
C GLN A 197 21.28 3.32 18.56
N GLU A 198 21.14 4.64 18.58
CA GLU A 198 20.04 5.34 19.23
C GLU A 198 19.19 6.05 18.19
N VAL A 199 17.92 5.67 18.11
CA VAL A 199 16.99 6.17 17.09
C VAL A 199 15.91 7.00 17.76
N SER A 200 15.73 8.24 17.30
CA SER A 200 14.72 9.16 17.82
C SER A 200 13.36 8.95 17.16
N LEU A 201 12.29 8.89 17.94
CA LEU A 201 10.92 8.81 17.41
C LEU A 201 10.19 10.13 17.68
N LYS A 202 9.57 10.69 16.63
CA LYS A 202 8.64 11.80 16.76
C LYS A 202 7.29 11.28 17.28
N PRO A 203 6.79 11.81 18.41
CA PRO A 203 5.52 11.38 18.97
C PRO A 203 4.32 11.94 18.20
N GLN A 204 3.14 11.47 18.57
CA GLN A 204 1.85 12.00 18.12
C GLN A 204 1.62 13.38 18.75
N GLU A 205 1.13 14.34 17.97
CA GLU A 205 1.07 15.77 18.36
C GLU A 205 -0.34 16.36 18.17
N SER A 206 -0.75 17.26 19.06
CA SER A 206 -1.99 18.05 18.95
C SER A 206 -1.72 19.56 18.94
N THR A 207 -0.51 19.97 18.55
CA THR A 207 -0.04 21.37 18.57
C THR A 207 -0.95 22.34 17.82
N HIS A 208 -1.59 21.87 16.74
CA HIS A 208 -2.51 22.66 15.94
C HIS A 208 -3.95 22.66 16.45
N TRP A 209 -4.27 21.85 17.47
CA TRP A 209 -5.63 21.70 18.01
C TRP A 209 -5.82 22.58 19.24
N SER A 210 -6.26 23.82 19.03
CA SER A 210 -6.26 24.90 20.03
C SER A 210 -7.12 24.64 21.27
N ASN A 211 -8.22 23.90 21.11
CA ASN A 211 -9.15 23.52 22.19
C ASN A 211 -8.91 22.10 22.70
N SER A 212 -7.74 21.52 22.43
CA SER A 212 -7.38 20.19 22.92
C SER A 212 -6.92 20.22 24.37
N HIS A 213 -7.35 19.22 25.14
CA HIS A 213 -6.91 18.98 26.50
C HIS A 213 -6.27 17.60 26.58
N ILE A 214 -5.03 17.56 27.05
CA ILE A 214 -4.25 16.32 27.22
C ILE A 214 -4.13 16.02 28.71
N GLU A 215 -4.40 14.78 29.09
CA GLU A 215 -4.15 14.27 30.45
C GLU A 215 -3.60 12.84 30.40
N PRO A 216 -2.71 12.46 31.34
CA PRO A 216 -2.24 11.09 31.46
C PRO A 216 -3.33 10.21 32.05
N ILE A 217 -3.47 8.98 31.55
CA ILE A 217 -4.42 7.98 32.05
C ILE A 217 -3.76 6.62 32.21
N ARG A 218 -4.25 5.83 33.16
CA ARG A 218 -3.83 4.44 33.39
C ARG A 218 -4.96 3.49 33.05
N ILE A 219 -4.65 2.51 32.21
CA ILE A 219 -5.60 1.48 31.81
C ILE A 219 -5.09 0.15 32.35
N GLN A 220 -5.90 -0.47 33.22
CA GLN A 220 -5.63 -1.79 33.76
C GLN A 220 -6.26 -2.87 32.86
N VAL A 221 -5.46 -3.82 32.40
CA VAL A 221 -5.88 -4.99 31.60
C VAL A 221 -5.11 -6.21 32.12
N ASP A 222 -5.81 -7.31 32.39
CA ASP A 222 -5.21 -8.58 32.84
C ASP A 222 -4.25 -8.43 34.04
N GLY A 223 -4.54 -7.51 34.95
CA GLY A 223 -3.73 -7.21 36.14
C GLY A 223 -2.52 -6.30 35.89
N LEU A 224 -2.20 -5.97 34.63
CA LEU A 224 -1.13 -5.05 34.25
C LEU A 224 -1.67 -3.63 34.06
N ASN A 225 -0.91 -2.65 34.56
CA ASN A 225 -1.20 -1.24 34.35
C ASN A 225 -0.42 -0.74 33.13
N HIS A 226 -1.14 -0.13 32.19
CA HIS A 226 -0.56 0.50 31.01
C HIS A 226 -0.77 2.01 31.08
N ASP A 227 0.31 2.77 30.93
CA ASP A 227 0.25 4.23 30.86
C ASP A 227 -0.08 4.67 29.43
N TYR A 228 -1.07 5.55 29.31
CA TYR A 228 -1.56 6.14 28.06
C TYR A 228 -1.75 7.65 28.23
N SER A 229 -1.86 8.37 27.11
CA SER A 229 -2.31 9.75 27.08
C SER A 229 -3.72 9.83 26.50
N PHE A 230 -4.57 10.63 27.14
CA PHE A 230 -5.89 10.97 26.65
C PHE A 230 -5.86 12.40 26.13
N VAL A 231 -6.31 12.61 24.90
CA VAL A 231 -6.55 13.93 24.33
C VAL A 231 -8.01 14.06 23.94
N SER A 232 -8.63 15.19 24.28
CA SER A 232 -9.99 15.50 23.90
C SER A 232 -10.15 16.94 23.45
N GLY A 233 -11.14 17.18 22.61
CA GLY A 233 -11.52 18.51 22.15
C GLY A 233 -12.77 18.42 21.31
N PHE A 234 -13.11 19.50 20.60
CA PHE A 234 -14.26 19.52 19.71
C PHE A 234 -13.93 20.13 18.35
N ILE A 235 -14.72 19.80 17.34
CA ILE A 235 -14.71 20.43 16.01
C ILE A 235 -16.10 20.95 15.68
N SER A 236 -16.20 22.06 14.95
CA SER A 236 -17.48 22.60 14.51
C SER A 236 -18.03 21.76 13.35
N ALA A 237 -19.30 21.37 13.43
CA ALA A 237 -19.95 20.65 12.34
C ALA A 237 -20.24 21.63 11.18
N PRO A 238 -19.86 21.33 9.93
CA PRO A 238 -20.13 22.22 8.81
C PRO A 238 -21.62 22.51 8.63
N ASN A 239 -21.95 23.76 8.30
CA ASN A 239 -23.32 24.23 8.05
C ASN A 239 -24.26 24.06 9.25
N SER A 240 -23.74 24.10 10.48
CA SER A 240 -24.50 23.93 11.71
C SER A 240 -23.81 24.66 12.88
N ASN A 241 -24.59 25.04 13.90
CA ASN A 241 -24.05 25.57 15.16
C ASN A 241 -23.68 24.45 16.16
N LYS A 242 -23.71 23.19 15.71
CA LYS A 242 -23.38 22.02 16.51
C LYS A 242 -21.89 21.73 16.50
N ILE A 243 -21.43 21.04 17.53
CA ILE A 243 -20.05 20.55 17.66
C ILE A 243 -20.00 19.03 17.64
N ILE A 244 -18.85 18.49 17.27
CA ILE A 244 -18.52 17.06 17.39
C ILE A 244 -17.40 16.94 18.42
N VAL A 245 -17.63 16.17 19.48
CA VAL A 245 -16.65 15.93 20.52
C VAL A 245 -15.77 14.77 20.10
N VAL A 246 -14.46 14.93 20.21
CA VAL A 246 -13.46 13.94 19.82
C VAL A 246 -12.64 13.56 21.05
N SER A 247 -12.41 12.27 21.23
CA SER A 247 -11.71 11.66 22.36
C SER A 247 -10.77 10.60 21.85
N ILE A 248 -9.49 10.76 22.15
CA ILE A 248 -8.42 9.91 21.62
C ILE A 248 -7.55 9.45 22.77
N ILE A 249 -7.31 8.14 22.84
CA ILE A 249 -6.39 7.53 23.77
C ILE A 249 -5.25 6.93 22.98
N TYR A 250 -4.02 7.28 23.29
CA TYR A 250 -2.85 6.82 22.54
C TYR A 250 -1.66 6.58 23.44
N LYS A 251 -0.77 5.68 22.99
CA LYS A 251 0.46 5.36 23.71
C LYS A 251 1.57 6.27 23.21
N VAL A 252 2.16 7.05 24.10
CA VAL A 252 3.30 7.91 23.76
C VAL A 252 4.53 7.04 23.50
N PRO A 253 5.19 7.16 22.32
CA PRO A 253 6.42 6.43 22.05
C PRO A 253 7.57 6.95 22.92
N PRO A 254 8.56 6.09 23.24
CA PRO A 254 9.79 6.55 23.85
C PRO A 254 10.49 7.54 22.91
N LYS A 255 11.05 8.62 23.47
CA LYS A 255 11.75 9.65 22.68
C LYS A 255 12.92 9.07 21.88
N THR A 256 13.66 8.15 22.51
CA THR A 256 14.75 7.43 21.88
C THR A 256 14.62 5.93 22.12
N VAL A 257 14.98 5.15 21.11
CA VAL A 257 15.00 3.70 21.12
C VAL A 257 16.44 3.26 20.93
N GLN A 258 17.00 2.58 21.92
CA GLN A 258 18.32 1.98 21.77
C GLN A 258 18.21 0.59 21.16
N VAL A 259 18.92 0.38 20.05
CA VAL A 259 18.96 -0.88 19.32
C VAL A 259 20.38 -1.44 19.38
N LYS A 260 20.50 -2.62 19.98
CA LYS A 260 21.79 -3.30 20.13
C LYS A 260 22.37 -3.69 18.78
N ALA A 261 23.69 -3.87 18.73
CA ALA A 261 24.37 -4.43 17.57
C ALA A 261 23.71 -5.74 17.08
N ARG A 262 23.59 -5.88 15.75
CA ARG A 262 23.02 -7.05 15.07
C ARG A 262 21.66 -7.49 15.62
N SER A 263 20.80 -6.53 15.94
CA SER A 263 19.50 -6.81 16.55
C SER A 263 18.40 -5.92 15.96
N SER A 264 17.15 -6.30 16.22
CA SER A 264 15.98 -5.52 15.86
C SER A 264 15.07 -5.33 17.06
N VAL A 265 14.49 -4.15 17.19
CA VAL A 265 13.46 -3.84 18.19
C VAL A 265 12.15 -3.57 17.46
N LYS A 266 11.08 -4.27 17.86
CA LYS A 266 9.72 -4.09 17.34
C LYS A 266 8.84 -3.50 18.43
N LEU A 267 8.21 -2.36 18.15
CA LEU A 267 7.30 -1.66 19.03
C LEU A 267 5.94 -1.56 18.35
N GLU A 268 4.86 -1.84 19.09
CA GLU A 268 3.49 -1.73 18.62
C GLU A 268 2.74 -0.70 19.46
N PHE A 269 2.04 0.20 18.78
CA PHE A 269 1.32 1.32 19.34
C PHE A 269 -0.14 1.27 18.90
N LEU A 270 -1.03 1.32 19.89
CA LEU A 270 -2.47 1.38 19.68
C LEU A 270 -2.96 2.78 19.99
N SER A 271 -3.90 3.27 19.18
CA SER A 271 -4.68 4.46 19.49
C SER A 271 -6.17 4.16 19.35
N SER A 272 -6.97 4.59 20.33
CA SER A 272 -8.43 4.48 20.35
C SER A 272 -9.02 5.84 20.07
N ILE A 273 -9.76 5.95 18.98
CA ILE A 273 -10.35 7.17 18.45
C ILE A 273 -11.87 7.02 18.56
N GLN A 274 -12.51 7.93 19.27
CA GLN A 274 -13.95 7.99 19.43
C GLN A 274 -14.44 9.42 19.26
N TYR A 275 -15.59 9.58 18.64
CA TYR A 275 -16.22 10.88 18.49
C TYR A 275 -17.75 10.78 18.58
N SER A 276 -18.39 11.90 18.87
CA SER A 276 -19.84 12.00 18.99
C SER A 276 -20.51 12.28 17.65
N GLU A 277 -21.83 12.08 17.59
CA GLU A 277 -22.64 12.76 16.57
C GLU A 277 -22.65 14.29 16.84
N PRO A 278 -23.11 15.13 15.89
CA PRO A 278 -23.23 16.57 16.12
C PRO A 278 -24.20 16.90 17.27
N ILE A 279 -23.68 17.52 18.32
CA ILE A 279 -24.41 17.91 19.54
C ILE A 279 -24.40 19.42 19.76
N SER A 280 -25.23 19.89 20.68
CA SER A 280 -25.18 21.29 21.14
C SER A 280 -23.99 21.53 22.06
N PHE A 281 -23.46 22.75 22.09
CA PHE A 281 -22.27 23.08 22.87
C PHE A 281 -22.47 22.86 24.38
N GLU A 282 -23.69 23.06 24.88
CA GLU A 282 -24.04 22.88 26.30
C GLU A 282 -23.86 21.42 26.77
N GLN A 283 -23.91 20.47 25.84
CA GLN A 283 -23.76 19.03 26.12
C GLN A 283 -22.29 18.58 26.08
N TYR A 284 -21.35 19.48 25.78
CA TYR A 284 -19.93 19.15 25.58
C TYR A 284 -19.34 18.31 26.71
N HIS A 285 -19.50 18.73 27.96
CA HIS A 285 -18.90 18.05 29.10
C HIS A 285 -19.42 16.61 29.29
N VAL A 286 -20.74 16.43 29.14
CA VAL A 286 -21.38 15.12 29.26
C VAL A 286 -20.93 14.19 28.13
N GLU A 287 -20.89 14.70 26.91
CA GLU A 287 -20.50 13.89 25.76
C GLU A 287 -19.00 13.56 25.80
N ARG A 288 -18.13 14.49 26.24
CA ARG A 288 -16.69 14.25 26.42
C ARG A 288 -16.42 13.09 27.37
N ASP A 289 -17.12 13.03 28.50
CA ASP A 289 -16.93 11.95 29.46
C ASP A 289 -17.48 10.62 28.91
N THR A 290 -18.55 10.68 28.12
CA THR A 290 -19.14 9.52 27.44
C THR A 290 -18.23 8.97 26.35
N THR A 291 -17.65 9.82 25.50
CA THR A 291 -16.70 9.42 24.44
C THR A 291 -15.37 8.95 25.05
N LYS A 292 -14.92 9.56 26.15
CA LYS A 292 -13.76 9.07 26.93
C LYS A 292 -13.99 7.65 27.43
N LYS A 293 -15.13 7.36 28.05
CA LYS A 293 -15.44 6.00 28.52
C LYS A 293 -15.46 4.99 27.38
N ARG A 294 -16.11 5.32 26.26
CA ARG A 294 -16.10 4.50 25.03
C ARG A 294 -14.68 4.23 24.53
N ALA A 295 -13.82 5.25 24.53
CA ALA A 295 -12.44 5.11 24.08
C ALA A 295 -11.64 4.18 25.00
N ILE A 296 -11.82 4.29 26.32
CA ILE A 296 -11.17 3.42 27.31
C ILE A 296 -11.63 1.96 27.12
N ASP A 297 -12.94 1.73 27.00
CA ASP A 297 -13.50 0.39 26.87
C ASP A 297 -13.05 -0.29 25.56
N LEU A 298 -12.97 0.46 24.47
CA LEU A 298 -12.44 -0.04 23.20
C LEU A 298 -10.94 -0.36 23.30
N MET A 299 -10.16 0.51 23.94
CA MET A 299 -8.73 0.30 24.14
C MET A 299 -8.46 -0.96 24.99
N LYS A 300 -9.23 -1.18 26.07
CA LYS A 300 -9.14 -2.41 26.88
C LYS A 300 -9.37 -3.66 26.04
N LYS A 301 -10.42 -3.66 25.21
CA LYS A 301 -10.72 -4.79 24.30
C LYS A 301 -9.58 -5.03 23.31
N ALA A 302 -9.00 -3.97 22.76
CA ALA A 302 -7.90 -4.06 21.83
C ALA A 302 -6.63 -4.64 22.47
N ILE A 303 -6.26 -4.18 23.69
CA ILE A 303 -5.09 -4.69 24.43
C ILE A 303 -5.26 -6.18 24.76
N SER A 304 -6.42 -6.61 25.25
CA SER A 304 -6.68 -8.03 25.55
C SER A 304 -6.61 -8.91 24.28
N ARG A 305 -6.96 -8.36 23.12
CA ARG A 305 -6.95 -9.07 21.83
C ARG A 305 -5.62 -8.97 21.08
N GLN A 306 -4.76 -8.02 21.44
CA GLN A 306 -3.41 -7.85 20.88
C GLN A 306 -2.60 -9.16 20.94
N GLN A 307 -2.79 -9.95 22.00
CA GLN A 307 -2.16 -11.26 22.17
C GLN A 307 -2.57 -12.33 21.15
N ARG A 308 -3.67 -12.12 20.40
CA ARG A 308 -4.24 -13.06 19.42
C ARG A 308 -4.11 -12.60 17.95
N SER A 309 -3.20 -11.66 17.67
CA SER A 309 -2.87 -11.12 16.32
C SER A 309 -3.98 -10.28 15.67
N LEU A 310 -4.15 -9.04 16.14
CA LEU A 310 -5.03 -8.02 15.52
C LEU A 310 -4.78 -7.84 14.01
N ARG A 311 -3.53 -8.04 13.57
CA ARG A 311 -3.16 -7.93 12.16
C ARG A 311 -3.86 -8.97 11.29
N GLU A 312 -3.87 -10.23 11.70
CA GLU A 312 -4.51 -11.31 10.92
C GLU A 312 -6.02 -11.12 10.84
N GLU A 313 -6.67 -10.74 11.95
CA GLU A 313 -8.09 -10.40 11.96
C GLU A 313 -8.41 -9.27 10.97
N HIS A 314 -7.60 -8.20 10.95
CA HIS A 314 -7.75 -7.11 9.98
C HIS A 314 -7.59 -7.60 8.53
N ILE A 315 -6.53 -8.34 8.22
CA ILE A 315 -6.24 -8.82 6.86
C ILE A 315 -7.38 -9.72 6.36
N ASN A 316 -7.81 -10.68 7.18
CA ASN A 316 -8.88 -11.61 6.82
C ASN A 316 -10.20 -10.87 6.54
N LEU A 317 -10.53 -9.88 7.38
CA LEU A 317 -11.71 -9.04 7.15
C LEU A 317 -11.56 -8.22 5.87
N TRP A 318 -10.41 -7.61 5.64
CA TRP A 318 -10.18 -6.79 4.45
C TRP A 318 -10.27 -7.61 3.16
N GLN A 319 -9.60 -8.76 3.11
CA GLN A 319 -9.62 -9.66 1.97
C GLN A 319 -11.03 -10.17 1.65
N SER A 320 -11.89 -10.35 2.66
CA SER A 320 -13.28 -10.76 2.42
C SER A 320 -14.10 -9.74 1.64
N TYR A 321 -13.71 -8.45 1.67
CA TYR A 321 -14.35 -7.42 0.84
C TYR A 321 -14.00 -7.56 -0.64
N TRP A 322 -12.79 -8.06 -0.94
CA TRP A 322 -12.27 -8.22 -2.30
C TRP A 322 -12.76 -9.49 -3.02
N TYR A 323 -13.79 -10.14 -2.49
CA TYR A 323 -14.35 -11.36 -3.06
C TYR A 323 -14.87 -11.13 -4.49
N THR A 324 -15.75 -10.13 -4.68
CA THR A 324 -16.21 -9.71 -6.01
C THR A 324 -15.12 -8.91 -6.69
N SER A 325 -14.73 -9.30 -7.91
CA SER A 325 -13.63 -8.64 -8.62
C SER A 325 -13.87 -8.48 -10.12
N LEU A 326 -13.19 -7.49 -10.68
CA LEU A 326 -13.09 -7.23 -12.11
C LEU A 326 -11.63 -7.26 -12.52
N ARG A 327 -11.31 -8.01 -13.58
CA ARG A 327 -10.03 -7.89 -14.29
C ARG A 327 -10.29 -7.40 -15.70
N ILE A 328 -9.54 -6.39 -16.11
CA ILE A 328 -9.54 -5.84 -17.47
C ILE A 328 -8.14 -5.97 -18.08
N SER A 329 -8.06 -6.37 -19.35
CA SER A 329 -6.78 -6.40 -20.09
C SER A 329 -6.19 -5.00 -20.24
N ASP A 330 -4.89 -4.79 -20.07
CA ASP A 330 -4.29 -3.45 -20.11
C ASP A 330 -4.36 -2.79 -21.50
N SER A 331 -4.64 -1.48 -21.51
CA SER A 331 -4.57 -0.63 -22.69
C SER A 331 -3.37 0.31 -22.59
N LYS A 332 -2.68 0.51 -23.71
CA LYS A 332 -1.57 1.48 -23.84
C LYS A 332 -2.03 2.84 -24.37
N ALA A 333 -3.33 3.00 -24.63
CA ALA A 333 -3.86 4.30 -25.06
C ALA A 333 -3.71 5.34 -23.93
N ASP A 334 -3.41 6.57 -24.32
CA ASP A 334 -3.27 7.66 -23.35
C ASP A 334 -4.59 7.90 -22.60
N GLY A 335 -4.48 8.12 -21.29
CA GLY A 335 -5.64 8.26 -20.40
C GLY A 335 -6.48 6.98 -20.17
N ALA A 336 -6.09 5.82 -20.69
CA ALA A 336 -6.86 4.59 -20.50
C ALA A 336 -6.83 4.11 -19.04
N ILE A 337 -8.01 3.77 -18.50
CA ILE A 337 -8.16 3.25 -17.14
C ILE A 337 -7.75 1.77 -17.11
N ASN A 338 -6.64 1.46 -16.44
CA ASN A 338 -6.12 0.11 -16.25
C ASN A 338 -6.28 -0.36 -14.80
N GLY A 339 -5.89 -1.61 -14.53
CA GLY A 339 -6.08 -2.25 -13.22
C GLY A 339 -5.52 -1.44 -12.04
N HIS A 340 -4.36 -0.81 -12.21
CA HIS A 340 -3.76 0.07 -11.19
C HIS A 340 -4.68 1.20 -10.72
N LYS A 341 -5.45 1.81 -11.64
CA LYS A 341 -6.38 2.92 -11.31
C LYS A 341 -7.68 2.41 -10.73
N ILE A 342 -8.18 1.27 -11.19
CA ILE A 342 -9.38 0.62 -10.66
C ILE A 342 -9.15 0.21 -9.21
N ASN A 343 -8.04 -0.50 -8.93
CA ASN A 343 -7.75 -1.03 -7.60
C ASN A 343 -7.45 0.07 -6.59
N SER A 344 -6.71 1.12 -6.96
CA SER A 344 -6.45 2.26 -6.08
C SER A 344 -7.73 3.02 -5.75
N THR A 345 -8.56 3.30 -6.76
CA THR A 345 -9.85 3.99 -6.57
C THR A 345 -10.78 3.17 -5.68
N MET A 346 -10.90 1.86 -5.95
CA MET A 346 -11.73 0.98 -5.14
C MET A 346 -11.21 0.88 -3.71
N TYR A 347 -9.89 0.80 -3.51
CA TYR A 347 -9.27 0.87 -2.19
C TYR A 347 -9.68 2.13 -1.41
N TYR A 348 -9.62 3.30 -2.03
CA TYR A 348 -10.03 4.54 -1.36
C TYR A 348 -11.51 4.53 -0.97
N VAL A 349 -12.40 4.14 -1.88
CA VAL A 349 -13.84 4.06 -1.59
C VAL A 349 -14.10 3.12 -0.42
N LEU A 350 -13.55 1.91 -0.46
CA LEU A 350 -13.75 0.91 0.60
C LEU A 350 -13.16 1.37 1.92
N SER A 351 -12.00 2.04 1.92
CA SER A 351 -11.37 2.60 3.12
C SER A 351 -12.20 3.66 3.82
N GLN A 352 -13.18 4.28 3.13
CA GLN A 352 -14.10 5.25 3.70
C GLN A 352 -15.49 4.69 4.03
N VAL A 353 -15.77 3.43 3.66
CA VAL A 353 -17.02 2.74 3.99
C VAL A 353 -16.85 1.97 5.30
N SER A 354 -17.70 2.27 6.27
CA SER A 354 -17.74 1.57 7.55
C SER A 354 -18.22 0.14 7.35
N ARG A 355 -17.71 -0.81 8.14
CA ARG A 355 -18.09 -2.23 8.06
C ARG A 355 -19.61 -2.43 8.01
N SER A 356 -20.36 -1.64 8.79
CA SER A 356 -21.81 -1.74 9.04
C SER A 356 -22.22 -3.12 9.55
N VAL A 357 -23.09 -3.15 10.56
CA VAL A 357 -23.66 -4.40 11.08
C VAL A 357 -25.03 -4.67 10.46
N GLN A 358 -25.47 -3.84 9.50
CA GLN A 358 -26.70 -4.10 8.78
C GLN A 358 -26.55 -5.38 7.98
N ASP A 359 -27.64 -6.15 7.96
CA ASP A 359 -27.73 -7.48 7.37
C ASP A 359 -27.39 -7.41 5.87
N VAL A 360 -26.11 -7.63 5.55
CA VAL A 360 -25.56 -7.56 4.18
C VAL A 360 -26.35 -8.50 3.29
N GLU A 361 -26.80 -9.62 3.84
CA GLU A 361 -27.62 -10.64 3.19
C GLU A 361 -28.98 -10.08 2.73
N LYS A 362 -29.62 -9.25 3.55
CA LYS A 362 -30.88 -8.57 3.19
C LYS A 362 -30.68 -7.46 2.16
N ASN A 363 -29.57 -6.72 2.23
CA ASN A 363 -29.27 -5.63 1.30
C ASN A 363 -28.84 -6.14 -0.09
N VAL A 364 -28.15 -7.29 -0.14
CA VAL A 364 -27.73 -7.95 -1.40
C VAL A 364 -28.90 -8.69 -2.05
N ALA A 365 -29.86 -9.22 -1.27
CA ALA A 365 -31.13 -9.73 -1.81
C ALA A 365 -31.97 -8.64 -2.52
N MET A 366 -31.67 -7.36 -2.26
CA MET A 366 -32.31 -6.19 -2.90
C MET A 366 -31.46 -5.61 -4.05
N ASN A 367 -30.64 -6.43 -4.71
CA ASN A 367 -29.86 -6.03 -5.88
C ASN A 367 -30.72 -5.66 -7.11
N GLU A 368 -32.01 -5.96 -7.10
CA GLU A 368 -32.92 -5.64 -8.19
C GLU A 368 -32.96 -4.13 -8.47
N GLY A 369 -32.63 -3.77 -9.71
CA GLY A 369 -32.63 -2.38 -10.14
C GLY A 369 -31.46 -1.53 -9.65
N CYS A 370 -30.44 -2.11 -9.00
CA CYS A 370 -29.15 -1.43 -8.81
C CYS A 370 -28.47 -1.22 -10.17
N TYR A 371 -28.00 0.01 -10.36
CA TYR A 371 -27.28 0.53 -11.50
C TYR A 371 -28.08 0.53 -12.81
N ARG A 372 -28.79 1.64 -13.06
CA ARG A 372 -29.57 1.88 -14.29
C ARG A 372 -28.91 2.86 -15.27
N GLY A 373 -27.65 3.23 -15.03
CA GLY A 373 -26.90 4.19 -15.85
C GLY A 373 -25.99 3.53 -16.89
N HIS A 374 -25.26 4.35 -17.66
CA HIS A 374 -24.16 3.90 -18.51
C HIS A 374 -22.97 3.41 -17.69
N HIS A 375 -22.12 2.55 -18.23
CA HIS A 375 -20.93 2.05 -17.52
C HIS A 375 -20.04 3.19 -16.99
N THR A 376 -19.46 3.00 -15.78
CA THR A 376 -18.64 4.03 -15.12
C THR A 376 -17.22 4.15 -15.68
N MET A 377 -16.77 3.21 -16.53
CA MET A 377 -15.42 3.26 -17.11
C MET A 377 -15.17 4.55 -17.90
N ASP A 378 -16.18 5.09 -18.60
CA ASP A 378 -16.02 6.30 -19.41
C ASP A 378 -16.51 7.57 -18.68
N ALA A 379 -16.54 7.56 -17.34
CA ALA A 379 -16.95 8.69 -16.53
C ALA A 379 -15.73 9.40 -15.90
N PRO A 380 -15.14 10.44 -16.52
CA PRO A 380 -13.85 11.00 -16.08
C PRO A 380 -13.84 11.55 -14.66
N ARG A 381 -15.01 12.00 -14.17
CA ARG A 381 -15.17 12.52 -12.80
C ARG A 381 -14.90 11.47 -11.72
N LEU A 382 -15.09 10.19 -12.04
CA LEU A 382 -14.87 9.07 -11.13
C LEU A 382 -13.41 8.58 -11.10
N TRP A 383 -12.57 9.07 -12.03
CA TRP A 383 -11.21 8.59 -12.23
C TRP A 383 -10.16 9.70 -12.14
N LYS A 384 -10.48 10.80 -11.44
CA LYS A 384 -9.58 11.93 -11.21
C LYS A 384 -8.31 11.52 -10.46
N ASP A 385 -7.33 12.42 -10.41
CA ASP A 385 -6.10 12.22 -9.64
C ASP A 385 -6.36 11.97 -8.14
N THR A 386 -5.52 11.17 -7.50
CA THR A 386 -5.66 10.77 -6.08
C THR A 386 -4.37 11.02 -5.29
N SER A 387 -3.57 12.02 -5.69
CA SER A 387 -2.30 12.33 -5.02
C SER A 387 -2.46 13.10 -3.70
N THR A 388 -3.61 13.74 -3.50
CA THR A 388 -3.92 14.54 -2.30
C THR A 388 -5.16 14.03 -1.58
N ILE A 389 -5.29 14.36 -0.29
CA ILE A 389 -6.42 13.94 0.53
C ILE A 389 -7.74 14.55 0.05
N ASP A 390 -7.73 15.80 -0.40
CA ASP A 390 -8.91 16.46 -0.95
C ASP A 390 -9.40 15.75 -2.22
N ALA A 391 -8.46 15.35 -3.09
CA ALA A 391 -8.80 14.64 -4.32
C ALA A 391 -9.34 13.22 -4.04
N VAL A 392 -8.74 12.50 -3.08
CA VAL A 392 -9.28 11.22 -2.59
C VAL A 392 -10.71 11.39 -2.07
N ASN A 393 -10.94 12.40 -1.23
CA ASN A 393 -12.24 12.68 -0.65
C ASN A 393 -13.30 13.05 -1.70
N GLU A 394 -12.94 13.88 -2.68
CA GLU A 394 -13.83 14.26 -3.79
C GLU A 394 -14.25 13.03 -4.63
N ILE A 395 -13.29 12.15 -4.95
CA ILE A 395 -13.55 10.94 -5.73
C ILE A 395 -14.46 9.99 -4.97
N VAL A 396 -14.20 9.76 -3.68
CA VAL A 396 -15.03 8.88 -2.86
C VAL A 396 -16.47 9.41 -2.78
N GLU A 397 -16.65 10.71 -2.54
CA GLU A 397 -17.97 11.32 -2.51
C GLU A 397 -18.68 11.18 -3.88
N ALA A 398 -17.96 11.41 -4.99
CA ALA A 398 -18.50 11.26 -6.34
C ALA A 398 -18.94 9.81 -6.63
N TRP A 399 -18.16 8.81 -6.24
CA TRP A 399 -18.51 7.39 -6.38
C TRP A 399 -19.76 7.04 -5.59
N LEU A 400 -19.79 7.34 -4.29
CA LEU A 400 -20.90 6.99 -3.41
C LEU A 400 -22.20 7.67 -3.88
N ILE A 401 -22.16 8.96 -4.25
CA ILE A 401 -23.33 9.68 -4.79
C ILE A 401 -23.79 9.08 -6.12
N THR A 402 -22.86 8.71 -7.01
CA THR A 402 -23.21 8.13 -8.31
C THR A 402 -23.92 6.79 -8.12
N LEU A 403 -23.39 5.90 -7.27
CA LEU A 403 -24.00 4.62 -6.99
C LEU A 403 -25.39 4.76 -6.34
N GLU A 404 -25.54 5.67 -5.37
CA GLU A 404 -26.85 5.98 -4.75
C GLU A 404 -27.87 6.44 -5.80
N LYS A 405 -27.50 7.43 -6.63
CA LYS A 405 -28.38 8.01 -7.65
C LYS A 405 -28.74 7.03 -8.77
N GLN A 406 -27.87 6.06 -9.05
CA GLN A 406 -28.11 5.04 -10.07
C GLN A 406 -28.86 3.81 -9.54
N GLY A 407 -29.43 3.88 -8.33
CA GLY A 407 -30.33 2.86 -7.78
C GLY A 407 -29.68 1.90 -6.79
N CYS A 408 -28.37 1.99 -6.52
CA CYS A 408 -27.64 1.07 -5.63
C CYS A 408 -27.66 1.51 -4.15
N HIS A 409 -28.64 2.32 -3.74
CA HIS A 409 -28.72 2.86 -2.39
C HIS A 409 -28.64 1.80 -1.28
N HIS A 410 -29.31 0.64 -1.42
CA HIS A 410 -29.24 -0.48 -0.47
C HIS A 410 -27.84 -1.06 -0.32
N LEU A 411 -27.09 -1.19 -1.43
CA LEU A 411 -25.72 -1.68 -1.43
C LEU A 411 -24.75 -0.67 -0.82
N VAL A 412 -24.97 0.63 -1.09
CA VAL A 412 -24.15 1.71 -0.53
C VAL A 412 -24.31 1.82 0.99
N THR A 413 -25.50 1.57 1.53
CA THR A 413 -25.77 1.59 2.98
C THR A 413 -25.38 0.30 3.72
N GLY A 414 -25.04 -0.76 2.97
CA GLY A 414 -24.59 -2.04 3.51
C GLY A 414 -23.18 -1.91 4.11
N GLY A 415 -22.22 -2.67 3.58
CA GLY A 415 -20.82 -2.61 4.02
C GLY A 415 -19.85 -2.54 2.83
N PRO A 416 -18.53 -2.62 3.08
CA PRO A 416 -17.53 -2.54 2.03
C PRO A 416 -17.74 -3.58 0.90
N ALA A 417 -18.09 -4.82 1.24
CA ALA A 417 -18.38 -5.86 0.24
C ALA A 417 -19.59 -5.50 -0.65
N ALA A 418 -20.65 -4.91 -0.07
CA ALA A 418 -21.83 -4.49 -0.81
C ALA A 418 -21.52 -3.30 -1.74
N VAL A 419 -20.73 -2.34 -1.27
CA VAL A 419 -20.22 -1.23 -2.10
C VAL A 419 -19.33 -1.74 -3.23
N GLN A 420 -18.45 -2.71 -2.95
CA GLN A 420 -17.61 -3.34 -3.97
C GLN A 420 -18.45 -4.01 -5.06
N GLN A 421 -19.49 -4.76 -4.69
CA GLN A 421 -20.45 -5.32 -5.63
C GLN A 421 -21.10 -4.21 -6.48
N ALA A 422 -21.58 -3.12 -5.86
CA ALA A 422 -22.18 -1.99 -6.59
C ALA A 422 -21.22 -1.35 -7.59
N ILE A 423 -19.94 -1.18 -7.22
CA ILE A 423 -18.89 -0.69 -8.12
C ILE A 423 -18.72 -1.65 -9.30
N VAL A 424 -18.57 -2.95 -9.06
CA VAL A 424 -18.38 -3.94 -10.13
C VAL A 424 -19.57 -3.99 -11.09
N LEU A 425 -20.80 -3.90 -10.56
CA LEU A 425 -22.01 -3.78 -11.38
C LEU A 425 -21.98 -2.52 -12.25
N SER A 426 -21.54 -1.39 -11.68
CA SER A 426 -21.42 -0.12 -12.39
C SER A 426 -20.39 -0.14 -13.52
N LEU A 427 -19.28 -0.87 -13.36
CA LEU A 427 -18.20 -0.95 -14.35
C LEU A 427 -18.63 -1.74 -15.58
N GLY A 428 -19.41 -2.80 -15.38
CA GLY A 428 -19.95 -3.62 -16.46
C GLY A 428 -21.32 -3.19 -16.99
N SER A 429 -21.93 -2.13 -16.43
CA SER A 429 -23.34 -1.82 -16.64
C SER A 429 -24.23 -3.07 -16.46
N LEU A 430 -23.90 -3.87 -15.44
CA LEU A 430 -24.59 -5.10 -15.10
C LEU A 430 -25.85 -4.76 -14.30
N ARG A 431 -27.00 -5.26 -14.74
CA ARG A 431 -28.30 -4.97 -14.13
C ARG A 431 -29.04 -6.26 -13.82
N PHE A 432 -29.58 -6.34 -12.60
CA PHE A 432 -30.54 -7.39 -12.26
C PHE A 432 -31.96 -6.97 -12.66
N SER A 433 -32.61 -7.82 -13.44
CA SER A 433 -33.96 -7.63 -13.96
C SER A 433 -34.65 -8.99 -13.98
N ASN A 434 -35.74 -9.15 -13.22
CA ASN A 434 -36.54 -10.38 -13.16
C ASN A 434 -35.68 -11.66 -13.00
N GLN A 435 -34.78 -11.69 -12.00
CA GLN A 435 -33.87 -12.81 -11.72
C GLN A 435 -32.81 -13.13 -12.79
N HIS A 436 -32.66 -12.29 -13.82
CA HIS A 436 -31.57 -12.38 -14.79
C HIS A 436 -30.55 -11.25 -14.59
N LEU A 437 -29.28 -11.55 -14.87
CA LEU A 437 -28.22 -10.55 -14.94
C LEU A 437 -28.04 -10.13 -16.40
N GLU A 438 -28.39 -8.89 -16.70
CA GLU A 438 -28.23 -8.27 -18.00
C GLU A 438 -26.88 -7.55 -18.07
N PHE A 439 -26.14 -7.74 -19.17
CA PHE A 439 -24.93 -7.01 -19.49
C PHE A 439 -25.25 -5.93 -20.53
N ASN A 440 -25.48 -4.70 -20.06
CA ASN A 440 -26.04 -3.62 -20.88
C ASN A 440 -24.99 -2.59 -21.31
N ILE A 441 -23.83 -3.06 -21.75
CA ILE A 441 -22.81 -2.19 -22.35
C ILE A 441 -22.97 -2.18 -23.87
N ASP A 442 -22.79 -1.02 -24.48
CA ASP A 442 -22.78 -0.93 -25.94
C ASP A 442 -21.55 -1.68 -26.48
N PRO A 443 -21.71 -2.57 -27.48
CA PRO A 443 -20.61 -3.29 -28.10
C PRO A 443 -19.44 -2.41 -28.56
N GLN A 444 -19.70 -1.13 -28.88
CA GLN A 444 -18.65 -0.19 -29.25
C GLN A 444 -17.64 0.05 -28.13
N TYR A 445 -17.99 -0.18 -26.85
CA TYR A 445 -17.06 0.00 -25.73
C TYR A 445 -16.31 -1.28 -25.33
N LEU A 446 -16.61 -2.40 -26.00
CA LEU A 446 -15.97 -3.68 -25.73
C LEU A 446 -14.73 -3.88 -26.61
N HIS A 447 -13.73 -3.02 -26.44
CA HIS A 447 -12.44 -3.15 -27.11
C HIS A 447 -11.40 -3.97 -26.31
N ARG A 448 -11.77 -4.41 -25.10
CA ARG A 448 -10.88 -5.02 -24.12
C ARG A 448 -11.53 -6.29 -23.57
N ASP A 449 -10.68 -7.23 -23.14
CA ASP A 449 -11.14 -8.41 -22.42
C ASP A 449 -11.52 -8.01 -20.99
N TYR A 450 -12.74 -8.40 -20.58
CA TYR A 450 -13.27 -8.23 -19.23
C TYR A 450 -13.49 -9.60 -18.58
N LEU A 451 -13.12 -9.69 -17.30
CA LEU A 451 -13.31 -10.87 -16.48
C LEU A 451 -13.95 -10.47 -15.16
N PHE A 452 -15.23 -10.80 -15.01
CA PHE A 452 -15.98 -10.60 -13.78
C PHE A 452 -15.91 -11.89 -12.96
N ARG A 453 -15.60 -11.78 -11.66
CA ARG A 453 -15.54 -12.93 -10.75
C ARG A 453 -16.36 -12.67 -9.51
N TYR A 454 -16.99 -13.74 -9.04
CA TYR A 454 -17.77 -13.79 -7.80
C TYR A 454 -18.84 -12.67 -7.70
N VAL A 455 -19.55 -12.44 -8.81
CA VAL A 455 -20.71 -11.54 -8.82
C VAL A 455 -21.85 -12.25 -8.12
N ILE A 456 -22.35 -11.63 -7.04
CA ILE A 456 -23.43 -12.21 -6.23
C ILE A 456 -24.78 -11.90 -6.89
N ILE A 457 -25.53 -12.95 -7.27
CA ILE A 457 -26.81 -12.83 -7.98
C ILE A 457 -27.99 -12.85 -7.00
N ASP A 458 -28.02 -13.80 -6.07
CA ASP A 458 -29.18 -14.04 -5.20
C ASP A 458 -28.80 -14.68 -3.86
N TYR A 459 -29.69 -14.56 -2.87
CA TYR A 459 -29.54 -15.05 -1.49
C TYR A 459 -29.38 -16.58 -1.37
N LYS A 460 -29.77 -17.35 -2.40
CA LYS A 460 -29.59 -18.82 -2.44
C LYS A 460 -28.23 -19.28 -2.98
N VAL A 461 -27.18 -18.46 -2.85
CA VAL A 461 -25.79 -18.82 -3.25
C VAL A 461 -25.67 -19.15 -4.74
N ASN A 462 -26.35 -18.38 -5.60
CA ASN A 462 -25.97 -18.32 -7.00
C ASN A 462 -24.86 -17.28 -7.15
N ILE A 463 -23.63 -17.77 -7.30
CA ILE A 463 -22.44 -16.95 -7.50
C ILE A 463 -21.93 -17.23 -8.92
N ILE A 464 -21.82 -16.21 -9.76
CA ILE A 464 -21.03 -16.33 -10.98
C ILE A 464 -19.56 -16.38 -10.54
N LYS A 465 -18.95 -17.58 -10.57
CA LYS A 465 -17.54 -17.75 -10.19
C LYS A 465 -16.64 -16.96 -11.14
N SER A 466 -16.93 -17.03 -12.44
CA SER A 466 -16.18 -16.34 -13.47
C SER A 466 -16.99 -16.24 -14.75
N THR A 467 -17.12 -15.03 -15.29
CA THR A 467 -17.56 -14.78 -16.66
C THR A 467 -16.44 -14.09 -17.41
N ILE A 468 -15.92 -14.76 -18.45
CA ILE A 468 -14.93 -14.20 -19.36
C ILE A 468 -15.66 -13.69 -20.59
N LEU A 469 -15.60 -12.39 -20.83
CA LEU A 469 -16.00 -11.77 -22.10
C LEU A 469 -14.75 -11.52 -22.92
N LYS A 470 -14.52 -12.42 -23.89
CA LYS A 470 -13.46 -12.30 -24.89
C LYS A 470 -14.07 -11.94 -26.23
N ILE A 471 -13.59 -10.84 -26.82
CA ILE A 471 -13.98 -10.48 -28.18
C ILE A 471 -12.88 -10.92 -29.12
N LYS A 472 -13.15 -12.02 -29.82
CA LYS A 472 -12.45 -12.34 -31.06
C LYS A 472 -13.28 -11.78 -32.20
N ASN A 473 -12.64 -11.05 -33.11
CA ASN A 473 -13.26 -10.55 -34.34
C ASN A 473 -14.21 -11.62 -34.90
N THR A 474 -15.50 -11.27 -34.95
CA THR A 474 -16.67 -12.05 -35.42
C THR A 474 -17.38 -13.08 -34.50
N SER A 475 -17.08 -13.23 -33.21
CA SER A 475 -17.96 -14.01 -32.31
C SER A 475 -17.87 -13.64 -30.83
N TYR A 476 -19.02 -13.35 -30.21
CA TYR A 476 -19.17 -13.22 -28.76
C TYR A 476 -19.24 -14.63 -28.14
N LYS A 477 -18.29 -14.98 -27.27
CA LYS A 477 -18.40 -16.17 -26.41
C LYS A 477 -18.57 -15.72 -24.96
N LEU A 478 -19.79 -15.83 -24.45
CA LEU A 478 -20.07 -15.86 -23.02
C LEU A 478 -19.77 -17.28 -22.53
N ALA A 479 -18.74 -17.44 -21.73
CA ALA A 479 -18.51 -18.67 -20.97
C ALA A 479 -18.89 -18.38 -19.52
N GLU A 480 -20.04 -18.88 -19.10
CA GLU A 480 -20.50 -18.84 -17.71
C GLU A 480 -20.21 -20.18 -17.05
N GLN A 481 -19.57 -20.16 -15.88
CA GLN A 481 -19.39 -21.32 -15.04
C GLN A 481 -20.11 -21.06 -13.71
N SER A 482 -21.36 -21.53 -13.61
CA SER A 482 -22.19 -21.45 -12.40
C SER A 482 -22.19 -22.80 -11.68
N GLU A 483 -21.91 -22.82 -10.37
CA GLU A 483 -22.16 -23.99 -9.51
C GLU A 483 -23.13 -23.59 -8.41
N GLN A 484 -24.16 -24.41 -8.23
CA GLN A 484 -25.18 -24.22 -7.21
C GLN A 484 -24.71 -24.92 -5.94
N ASN A 485 -24.16 -24.17 -4.98
CA ASN A 485 -23.80 -24.75 -3.69
C ASN A 485 -25.09 -25.01 -2.89
N ARG A 486 -25.55 -26.27 -2.86
CA ARG A 486 -26.52 -26.71 -1.85
C ARG A 486 -25.78 -26.84 -0.52
N PHE A 487 -26.09 -25.95 0.42
CA PHE A 487 -25.88 -26.18 1.85
C PHE A 487 -27.23 -26.37 2.53
#